data_AF-A0A929UHW3-F1
#
_entry.id   AF-A0A929UHW3-F1
#
_cell.length_a   1.000
_cell.length_b   1.000
_cell.length_c   1.000
_cell.angle_alpha   90.00
_cell.angle_beta   90.00
_cell.angle_gamma   90.00
#
_symmetry.space_group_name_H-M   'P 1'
#
loop_
_entity.id
_entity.type
_entity.pdbx_description
1 polymer ?
#
loop_
_entity_poly.entity_id
_entity_poly.type
_entity_poly.pdbx_seq_one_letter_code
_entity_poly.pdbx_strand_id
1 'polypeptide(L)'
;MTHSRQSGLVSIIVVMFTAILLMVVSTGFIRIMVQEESRASNNDLSRTAYESAVAGVEDSKRAIVACQRGGSASAACTAISAKKCSTIQDAGIISSLSNTAVTIKSGSDKRYISGQAYTCVLVDSQTSDAVYSLKEGSSRVIPLRVNKEVSVIRIQWMMKSDKVSTISSADSGDSLPKRSMWPADAPALLRIQMATPDSTTVNGQQSFDSSIVSTAFLRPSGIRVPRNLLDGVGFNAVSPQAARAASSTTNVTASVSPIACSKEAFDNNQYACSAYVTLPRKLVAGNSMAFLRLMSIYNDADVRLSFDNIGDGTVKFDGVQPKVDSTGRAGDIYRRVSSRVSPSNEINYPEYAVDVTGSLCKDFSVTNQGVPSALTCKVVPEEQ
;
A
#
# COMPACT_ATOMS: atom_id res chain seq x y z
N MET A 1 87.60 37.43 5.93
CA MET A 1 86.73 36.38 5.37
C MET A 1 85.94 35.73 6.49
N THR A 2 84.74 36.25 6.77
CA THR A 2 83.88 35.87 7.90
C THR A 2 82.61 35.18 7.39
N HIS A 3 82.73 33.93 6.91
CA HIS A 3 81.60 33.21 6.29
C HIS A 3 81.26 31.83 6.92
N SER A 4 81.97 31.38 7.97
CA SER A 4 81.78 30.01 8.50
C SER A 4 80.86 29.91 9.73
N ARG A 5 80.38 31.02 10.31
CA ARG A 5 79.52 31.02 11.52
C ARG A 5 78.02 31.22 11.24
N GLN A 6 77.61 31.47 10.00
CA GLN A 6 76.20 31.69 9.64
C GLN A 6 75.43 30.39 9.30
N SER A 7 76.11 29.31 8.93
CA SER A 7 75.47 28.06 8.49
C SER A 7 74.75 27.30 9.62
N GLY A 8 75.25 27.38 10.86
CA GLY A 8 74.66 26.69 12.02
C GLY A 8 73.32 27.29 12.47
N LEU A 9 73.18 28.62 12.37
CA LEU A 9 71.96 29.33 12.77
C LEU A 9 70.82 29.11 11.76
N VAL A 10 71.14 29.06 10.46
CA VAL A 10 70.16 28.75 9.40
C VAL A 10 69.61 27.33 9.56
N SER A 11 70.45 26.34 9.89
CA SER A 11 70.01 24.96 10.12
C SER A 11 69.04 24.82 11.30
N ILE A 12 69.25 25.57 12.39
CA ILE A 12 68.36 25.52 13.57
C ILE A 12 67.00 26.16 13.24
N ILE A 13 66.99 27.28 12.52
CA ILE A 13 65.74 27.95 12.12
C ILE A 13 64.92 27.06 11.19
N VAL A 14 65.54 26.40 10.22
CA VAL A 14 64.83 25.48 9.30
C VAL A 14 64.26 24.29 10.07
N VAL A 15 65.02 23.69 10.99
CA VAL A 15 64.52 22.59 11.84
C VAL A 15 63.37 23.07 12.74
N MET A 16 63.46 24.27 13.31
CA MET A 16 62.39 24.81 14.15
C MET A 16 61.11 25.08 13.34
N PHE A 17 61.23 25.70 12.16
CA PHE A 17 60.08 25.95 11.28
C PHE A 17 59.44 24.66 10.76
N THR A 18 60.26 23.69 10.33
CA THR A 18 59.75 22.38 9.89
C THR A 18 59.09 21.62 11.04
N ALA A 19 59.65 21.66 12.25
CA ALA A 19 59.05 21.06 13.44
C ALA A 19 57.70 21.71 13.79
N ILE A 20 57.61 23.05 13.75
CA ILE A 20 56.36 23.79 13.99
C ILE A 20 55.32 23.41 12.93
N LEU A 21 55.71 23.38 11.65
CA LEU A 21 54.82 23.03 10.55
C LEU A 21 54.28 21.60 10.72
N LEU A 22 55.13 20.63 11.08
CA LEU A 22 54.71 19.26 11.35
C LEU A 22 53.77 19.16 12.56
N MET A 23 53.97 19.94 13.63
CA MET A 23 53.03 19.96 14.76
C MET A 23 51.65 20.52 14.37
N VAL A 24 51.61 21.61 13.59
CA VAL A 24 50.35 22.22 13.13
C VAL A 24 49.58 21.26 12.22
N VAL A 25 50.28 20.60 11.29
CA VAL A 25 49.67 19.59 10.40
C VAL A 25 49.16 18.40 11.18
N SER A 26 49.94 17.88 12.14
CA SER A 26 49.54 16.73 12.98
C SER A 26 48.32 17.05 13.83
N THR A 27 48.28 18.22 14.48
CA THR A 27 47.10 18.66 15.25
C THR A 27 45.88 18.90 14.36
N GLY A 28 46.08 19.38 13.13
CA GLY A 28 45.03 19.47 12.11
C GLY A 28 44.41 18.11 11.78
N PHE A 29 45.24 17.10 11.51
CA PHE A 29 44.76 15.74 11.23
C PHE A 29 44.06 15.09 12.42
N ILE A 30 44.58 15.28 13.64
CA ILE A 30 43.93 14.77 14.86
C ILE A 30 42.52 15.38 15.02
N ARG A 31 42.36 16.69 14.78
CA ARG A 31 41.04 17.33 14.86
C ARG A 31 40.07 16.76 13.82
N ILE A 32 40.51 16.58 12.58
CA ILE A 32 39.68 15.99 11.52
C ILE A 32 39.30 14.55 11.88
N MET A 33 40.24 13.75 12.38
CA MET A 33 39.99 12.37 12.77
C MET A 33 38.94 12.28 13.90
N VAL A 34 39.06 13.09 14.95
CA VAL A 34 38.09 13.13 16.05
C VAL A 34 36.70 13.57 15.56
N GLN A 35 36.63 14.53 14.63
CA GLN A 35 35.37 14.96 14.02
C GLN A 35 34.71 13.84 13.21
N GLU A 36 35.48 13.13 12.38
CA GLU A 36 34.97 12.02 11.57
C GLU A 36 34.58 10.82 12.44
N GLU A 37 35.31 10.54 13.53
CA GLU A 37 34.91 9.51 14.50
C GLU A 37 33.56 9.85 15.16
N SER A 38 33.38 11.09 15.61
CA SER A 38 32.10 11.53 16.19
C SER A 38 30.97 11.48 15.16
N ARG A 39 31.23 11.87 13.90
CA ARG A 39 30.26 11.80 12.81
C ARG A 39 29.88 10.36 12.47
N ALA A 40 30.87 9.47 12.37
CA ALA A 40 30.66 8.05 12.11
C ALA A 40 29.86 7.40 13.23
N SER A 41 30.21 7.66 14.49
CA SER A 41 29.50 7.16 15.67
C SER A 41 28.05 7.66 15.72
N ASN A 42 27.82 8.97 15.49
CA ASN A 42 26.46 9.52 15.45
C ASN A 42 25.64 8.95 14.30
N ASN A 43 26.25 8.68 13.14
CA ASN A 43 25.57 8.04 12.02
C ASN A 43 25.21 6.58 12.33
N ASP A 44 26.11 5.84 12.99
CA ASP A 44 25.88 4.46 13.42
C ASP A 44 24.77 4.36 14.48
N LEU A 45 24.80 5.22 15.51
CA LEU A 45 23.74 5.34 16.51
C LEU A 45 22.41 5.73 15.87
N SER A 46 22.42 6.66 14.91
CA SER A 46 21.23 7.05 14.16
C SER A 46 20.63 5.87 13.38
N ARG A 47 21.46 5.08 12.68
CA ARG A 47 21.01 3.90 11.96
C ARG A 47 20.46 2.84 12.92
N THR A 48 21.15 2.61 14.01
CA THR A 48 20.73 1.67 15.06
C THR A 48 19.40 2.07 15.69
N ALA A 49 19.18 3.37 15.95
CA ALA A 49 17.91 3.88 16.45
C ALA A 49 16.78 3.70 15.43
N TYR A 50 17.08 3.84 14.13
CA TYR A 50 16.11 3.54 13.06
C TYR A 50 15.74 2.05 13.03
N GLU A 51 16.73 1.15 13.06
CA GLU A 51 16.50 -0.30 13.13
C GLU A 51 15.68 -0.67 14.38
N SER A 52 15.90 0.03 15.49
CA SER A 52 15.12 -0.12 16.71
C SER A 52 13.65 0.26 16.55
N ALA A 53 13.38 1.38 15.85
CA ALA A 53 12.01 1.80 15.54
C ALA A 53 11.31 0.80 14.61
N VAL A 54 12.04 0.25 13.61
CA VAL A 54 11.49 -0.77 12.70
C VAL A 54 11.11 -2.04 13.47
N ALA A 55 11.90 -2.46 14.47
CA ALA A 55 11.53 -3.58 15.33
C ALA A 55 10.18 -3.34 16.06
N GLY A 56 9.94 -2.11 16.54
CA GLY A 56 8.65 -1.74 17.13
C GLY A 56 7.48 -1.83 16.15
N VAL A 57 7.72 -1.55 14.86
CA VAL A 57 6.71 -1.74 13.80
C VAL A 57 6.38 -3.22 13.59
N GLU A 58 7.37 -4.10 13.57
CA GLU A 58 7.16 -5.55 13.44
C GLU A 58 6.43 -6.15 14.64
N ASP A 59 6.74 -5.67 15.84
CA ASP A 59 6.06 -6.09 17.07
C ASP A 59 4.61 -5.60 17.10
N SER A 60 4.34 -4.44 16.50
CA SER A 60 2.98 -3.94 16.28
C SER A 60 2.18 -4.82 15.33
N LYS A 61 2.79 -5.39 14.28
CA LYS A 61 2.10 -6.34 13.41
C LYS A 61 1.62 -7.55 14.21
N ARG A 62 2.46 -8.06 15.13
CA ARG A 62 2.05 -9.15 16.04
C ARG A 62 0.90 -8.74 16.94
N ALA A 63 0.91 -7.52 17.49
CA ALA A 63 -0.20 -6.98 18.29
C ALA A 63 -1.50 -6.89 17.48
N ILE A 64 -1.43 -6.42 16.22
CA ILE A 64 -2.60 -6.32 15.35
C ILE A 64 -3.16 -7.71 15.02
N VAL A 65 -2.31 -8.68 14.67
CA VAL A 65 -2.75 -10.06 14.40
C VAL A 65 -3.34 -10.71 15.66
N ALA A 66 -2.77 -10.46 16.85
CA ALA A 66 -3.32 -10.93 18.11
C ALA A 66 -4.70 -10.33 18.40
N CYS A 67 -4.89 -9.04 18.14
CA CYS A 67 -6.19 -8.38 18.23
C CYS A 67 -7.22 -9.00 17.26
N GLN A 68 -6.83 -9.26 16.01
CA GLN A 68 -7.71 -9.89 15.02
C GLN A 68 -8.12 -11.33 15.40
N ARG A 69 -7.24 -12.10 16.05
CA ARG A 69 -7.53 -13.47 16.50
C ARG A 69 -8.34 -13.51 17.81
N GLY A 70 -8.04 -12.61 18.74
CA GLY A 70 -8.66 -12.58 20.07
C GLY A 70 -9.99 -11.83 20.12
N GLY A 71 -10.40 -11.17 19.03
CA GLY A 71 -11.60 -10.35 18.98
C GLY A 71 -11.47 -9.03 19.77
N SER A 72 -12.51 -8.18 19.68
CA SER A 72 -12.49 -6.80 20.17
C SER A 72 -12.24 -6.63 21.67
N ALA A 73 -12.51 -7.67 22.48
CA ALA A 73 -12.28 -7.66 23.93
C ALA A 73 -10.87 -8.12 24.34
N SER A 74 -10.04 -8.54 23.39
CA SER A 74 -8.67 -8.97 23.70
C SER A 74 -7.82 -7.83 24.27
N ALA A 75 -6.85 -8.17 25.13
CA ALA A 75 -5.90 -7.21 25.67
C ALA A 75 -5.19 -6.43 24.54
N ALA A 76 -4.87 -7.10 23.43
CA ALA A 76 -4.30 -6.48 22.25
C ALA A 76 -5.19 -5.42 21.60
N CYS A 77 -6.49 -5.68 21.41
CA CYS A 77 -7.40 -4.68 20.86
C CYS A 77 -7.63 -3.50 21.82
N THR A 78 -7.71 -3.77 23.12
CA THR A 78 -7.82 -2.73 24.16
C THR A 78 -6.57 -1.83 24.16
N ALA A 79 -5.38 -2.43 24.07
CA ALA A 79 -4.10 -1.71 24.01
C ALA A 79 -3.95 -0.83 22.75
N ILE A 80 -4.43 -1.31 21.60
CA ILE A 80 -4.45 -0.53 20.35
C ILE A 80 -5.44 0.64 20.47
N SER A 81 -6.64 0.37 21.00
CA SER A 81 -7.69 1.39 21.17
C SER A 81 -7.30 2.48 22.18
N ALA A 82 -6.46 2.15 23.16
CA ALA A 82 -5.98 3.10 24.16
C ALA A 82 -5.00 4.15 23.58
N LYS A 83 -4.37 3.89 22.42
CA LYS A 83 -3.42 4.81 21.74
C LYS A 83 -2.29 5.32 22.66
N LYS A 84 -1.69 4.41 23.45
CA LYS A 84 -0.59 4.71 24.37
C LYS A 84 0.73 4.18 23.85
N CYS A 85 1.85 4.81 24.22
CA CYS A 85 3.19 4.33 23.86
C CYS A 85 3.51 2.90 24.31
N SER A 86 2.77 2.39 25.30
CA SER A 86 2.86 1.03 25.87
C SER A 86 2.05 -0.02 25.09
N THR A 87 1.55 0.26 23.88
CA THR A 87 0.65 -0.65 23.14
C THR A 87 1.19 -2.08 23.04
N ILE A 88 2.50 -2.30 22.88
CA ILE A 88 3.08 -3.65 22.75
C ILE A 88 3.07 -4.42 24.07
N GLN A 89 3.40 -3.74 25.17
CA GLN A 89 3.40 -4.29 26.52
C GLN A 89 1.97 -4.60 26.98
N ASP A 90 1.06 -3.64 26.80
CA ASP A 90 -0.34 -3.74 27.17
C ASP A 90 -1.06 -4.82 26.34
N ALA A 91 -0.61 -5.03 25.09
CA ALA A 91 -1.10 -6.12 24.23
C ALA A 91 -0.59 -7.52 24.63
N GLY A 92 0.34 -7.62 25.58
CA GLY A 92 0.90 -8.89 26.05
C GLY A 92 1.82 -9.58 25.02
N ILE A 93 2.31 -8.85 24.02
CA ILE A 93 3.21 -9.41 22.99
C ILE A 93 4.61 -9.66 23.55
N ILE A 94 5.01 -8.87 24.56
CA ILE A 94 6.28 -9.00 25.27
C ILE A 94 6.00 -8.92 26.76
N SER A 95 6.66 -9.80 27.53
CA SER A 95 6.49 -9.95 28.98
C SER A 95 7.09 -8.81 29.83
N SER A 96 7.31 -7.61 29.28
CA SER A 96 7.88 -6.47 30.01
C SER A 96 6.75 -5.56 30.51
N LEU A 97 6.38 -5.72 31.78
CA LEU A 97 5.22 -5.03 32.39
C LEU A 97 5.58 -3.71 33.10
N SER A 98 6.84 -3.29 33.13
CA SER A 98 7.27 -2.16 33.97
C SER A 98 7.90 -0.97 33.24
N ASN A 99 8.30 -1.10 31.96
CA ASN A 99 8.90 0.00 31.19
C ASN A 99 8.34 0.09 29.77
N THR A 100 8.10 1.31 29.29
CA THR A 100 7.70 1.58 27.89
C THR A 100 8.83 1.30 26.90
N ALA A 101 10.08 1.30 27.38
CA ALA A 101 11.25 0.91 26.62
C ALA A 101 11.37 -0.63 26.54
N VAL A 102 11.22 -1.17 25.34
CA VAL A 102 11.52 -2.57 25.06
C VAL A 102 12.91 -2.68 24.47
N THR A 103 13.80 -3.35 25.18
CA THR A 103 15.14 -3.64 24.73
C THR A 103 15.16 -4.74 23.67
N ILE A 104 15.97 -4.54 22.64
CA ILE A 104 16.02 -5.43 21.49
C ILE A 104 16.93 -6.62 21.79
N LYS A 105 16.49 -7.80 21.38
CA LYS A 105 17.26 -9.04 21.47
C LYS A 105 17.81 -9.39 20.10
N SER A 106 19.09 -9.70 20.02
CA SER A 106 19.74 -10.15 18.78
C SER A 106 20.54 -11.43 19.00
N GLY A 107 20.74 -12.18 17.92
CA GLY A 107 21.45 -13.47 17.91
C GLY A 107 20.60 -14.67 18.31
N SER A 108 21.15 -15.87 18.10
CA SER A 108 20.54 -17.17 18.46
C SER A 108 20.20 -17.28 19.94
N ASP A 109 21.01 -16.65 20.80
CA ASP A 109 20.86 -16.68 22.26
C ASP A 109 19.95 -15.56 22.79
N LYS A 110 19.34 -14.77 21.90
CA LYS A 110 18.40 -13.67 22.23
C LYS A 110 18.94 -12.72 23.30
N ARG A 111 20.22 -12.38 23.23
CA ARG A 111 20.88 -11.50 24.21
C ARG A 111 20.42 -10.07 24.00
N TYR A 112 20.14 -9.37 25.09
CA TYR A 112 19.78 -7.95 25.05
C TYR A 112 20.96 -7.13 24.54
N ILE A 113 20.73 -6.28 23.54
CA ILE A 113 21.71 -5.29 23.13
C ILE A 113 21.56 -4.08 24.07
N SER A 114 22.60 -3.81 24.86
CA SER A 114 22.61 -2.65 25.75
C SER A 114 22.49 -1.36 24.94
N GLY A 115 21.66 -0.43 25.41
CA GLY A 115 21.48 0.88 24.79
C GLY A 115 20.55 0.93 23.57
N GLN A 116 20.03 -0.21 23.08
CA GLN A 116 19.08 -0.27 21.96
C GLN A 116 17.68 -0.68 22.42
N ALA A 117 16.70 0.17 22.15
CA ALA A 117 15.31 -0.07 22.50
C ALA A 117 14.37 0.72 21.61
N TYR A 118 13.13 0.27 21.45
CA TYR A 118 12.04 1.17 21.08
C TYR A 118 11.27 1.59 22.33
N THR A 119 10.91 2.86 22.41
CA THR A 119 10.40 3.51 23.64
C THR A 119 8.93 3.89 23.55
N CYS A 120 8.42 4.05 22.34
CA CYS A 120 7.02 4.37 22.11
C CYS A 120 6.55 3.70 20.83
N VAL A 121 5.43 3.00 20.91
CA VAL A 121 4.74 2.43 19.75
C VAL A 121 3.28 2.82 19.85
N LEU A 122 2.77 3.47 18.80
CA LEU A 122 1.37 3.84 18.64
C LEU A 122 0.80 3.14 17.41
N VAL A 123 -0.40 2.58 17.54
CA VAL A 123 -1.10 1.91 16.45
C VAL A 123 -2.44 2.61 16.23
N ASP A 124 -2.64 3.14 15.02
CA ASP A 124 -3.94 3.63 14.57
C ASP A 124 -4.58 2.57 13.66
N SER A 125 -5.53 1.82 14.21
CA SER A 125 -6.26 0.78 13.46
C SER A 125 -7.22 1.39 12.44
N GLN A 126 -7.70 2.61 12.68
CA GLN A 126 -8.70 3.28 11.86
C GLN A 126 -8.07 4.33 10.93
N THR A 127 -8.05 4.05 9.63
CA THR A 127 -7.42 4.92 8.62
C THR A 127 -8.45 5.49 7.64
N SER A 128 -8.27 6.74 7.23
CA SER A 128 -9.18 7.40 6.27
C SER A 128 -9.05 6.86 4.84
N ASP A 129 -7.91 6.24 4.53
CA ASP A 129 -7.57 5.75 3.22
C ASP A 129 -6.69 4.50 3.29
N ALA A 130 -6.80 3.68 2.25
CA ALA A 130 -5.94 2.54 2.00
C ALA A 130 -5.24 2.70 0.65
N VAL A 131 -3.92 2.58 0.63
CA VAL A 131 -3.10 2.80 -0.59
C VAL A 131 -2.42 1.50 -0.99
N TYR A 132 -2.45 1.19 -2.28
CA TYR A 132 -1.88 -0.01 -2.86
C TYR A 132 -1.19 0.30 -4.18
N SER A 133 -0.08 -0.41 -4.45
CA SER A 133 0.56 -0.45 -5.77
C SER A 133 0.23 -1.78 -6.43
N LEU A 134 -0.25 -1.73 -7.67
CA LEU A 134 -0.63 -2.88 -8.47
C LEU A 134 0.23 -2.93 -9.72
N LYS A 135 0.70 -4.13 -10.05
CA LYS A 135 1.34 -4.41 -11.33
C LYS A 135 0.31 -4.76 -12.38
N GLU A 136 0.62 -4.47 -13.64
CA GLU A 136 -0.18 -4.95 -14.77
C GLU A 136 -0.41 -6.47 -14.66
N GLY A 137 -1.66 -6.90 -14.83
CA GLY A 137 -2.07 -8.30 -14.75
C GLY A 137 -2.17 -8.86 -13.32
N SER A 138 -1.86 -8.07 -12.28
CA SER A 138 -1.95 -8.50 -10.88
C SER A 138 -3.19 -7.96 -10.20
N SER A 139 -3.70 -8.73 -9.24
CA SER A 139 -4.84 -8.38 -8.41
C SER A 139 -4.48 -8.39 -6.94
N ARG A 140 -5.24 -7.61 -6.16
CA ARG A 140 -5.16 -7.58 -4.71
C ARG A 140 -6.55 -7.69 -4.13
N VAL A 141 -6.71 -8.61 -3.17
CA VAL A 141 -7.94 -8.76 -2.39
C VAL A 141 -7.80 -7.90 -1.14
N ILE A 142 -8.77 -7.02 -0.93
CA ILE A 142 -8.77 -6.00 0.12
C ILE A 142 -10.02 -6.24 0.98
N PRO A 143 -9.87 -6.52 2.28
CA PRO A 143 -11.01 -6.61 3.16
C PRO A 143 -11.65 -5.22 3.34
N LEU A 144 -12.96 -5.13 3.20
CA LEU A 144 -13.73 -3.88 3.31
C LEU A 144 -14.33 -3.75 4.71
N ARG A 145 -13.45 -3.62 5.72
CA ARG A 145 -13.87 -3.38 7.11
C ARG A 145 -13.97 -1.89 7.38
N VAL A 146 -15.10 -1.47 7.92
CA VAL A 146 -15.43 -0.06 8.14
C VAL A 146 -15.84 0.19 9.59
N ASN A 147 -15.62 1.41 10.09
CA ASN A 147 -16.04 1.82 11.43
C ASN A 147 -17.51 2.28 11.50
N LYS A 148 -18.12 2.58 10.35
CA LYS A 148 -19.48 3.10 10.21
C LYS A 148 -20.11 2.57 8.92
N GLU A 149 -21.44 2.59 8.86
CA GLU A 149 -22.18 2.17 7.65
C GLU A 149 -21.83 3.04 6.43
N VAL A 150 -21.61 2.42 5.27
CA VAL A 150 -21.31 3.10 4.01
C VAL A 150 -21.79 2.32 2.79
N SER A 151 -22.21 3.03 1.75
CA SER A 151 -22.73 2.46 0.49
C SER A 151 -21.91 2.81 -0.74
N VAL A 152 -20.91 3.70 -0.63
CA VAL A 152 -20.07 4.13 -1.75
C VAL A 152 -18.62 4.10 -1.34
N ILE A 153 -17.77 3.50 -2.17
CA ILE A 153 -16.32 3.57 -2.05
C ILE A 153 -15.75 4.44 -3.16
N ARG A 154 -14.80 5.31 -2.83
CA ARG A 154 -14.05 6.09 -3.80
C ARG A 154 -12.75 5.38 -4.13
N ILE A 155 -12.51 5.20 -5.43
CA ILE A 155 -11.29 4.60 -5.97
C ILE A 155 -10.58 5.66 -6.79
N GLN A 156 -9.37 6.03 -6.42
CA GLN A 156 -8.56 7.03 -7.11
C GLN A 156 -7.27 6.41 -7.58
N TRP A 157 -6.85 6.70 -8.80
CA TRP A 157 -5.60 6.18 -9.35
C TRP A 157 -5.02 7.16 -10.38
N MET A 158 -3.80 6.85 -10.83
CA MET A 158 -2.99 7.67 -11.73
C MET A 158 -2.53 8.97 -11.08
N MET A 159 -1.28 9.00 -10.64
CA MET A 159 -0.57 10.21 -10.22
C MET A 159 0.68 10.37 -11.09
N LYS A 160 1.11 11.62 -11.21
CA LYS A 160 2.40 11.93 -11.83
C LYS A 160 3.52 11.28 -11.02
N SER A 161 4.45 10.64 -11.71
CA SER A 161 5.61 9.99 -11.12
C SER A 161 6.80 10.08 -12.06
N ASP A 162 8.00 9.70 -11.59
CA ASP A 162 9.19 9.66 -12.43
C ASP A 162 9.04 8.70 -13.63
N LYS A 163 8.15 7.71 -13.53
CA LYS A 163 7.85 6.73 -14.60
C LYS A 163 6.79 7.24 -15.58
N VAL A 164 5.93 8.14 -15.14
CA VAL A 164 4.76 8.61 -15.89
C VAL A 164 4.67 10.12 -15.70
N SER A 165 5.33 10.85 -16.60
CA SER A 165 5.42 12.32 -16.58
C SER A 165 4.30 13.02 -17.37
N THR A 166 3.65 12.28 -18.28
CA THR A 166 2.52 12.72 -19.10
C THR A 166 1.31 11.85 -18.84
N ILE A 167 0.14 12.32 -19.26
CA ILE A 167 -1.12 11.56 -19.19
C ILE A 167 -1.81 11.63 -20.55
N SER A 168 -2.13 10.47 -21.11
CA SER A 168 -2.84 10.34 -22.38
C SER A 168 -4.16 9.60 -22.21
N SER A 169 -5.04 9.71 -23.21
CA SER A 169 -6.28 8.94 -23.26
C SER A 169 -6.07 7.72 -24.14
N ALA A 170 -6.58 6.56 -23.71
CA ALA A 170 -6.58 5.32 -24.50
C ALA A 170 -7.79 5.23 -25.44
N ASP A 171 -8.17 6.35 -26.06
CA ASP A 171 -9.46 6.56 -26.72
C ASP A 171 -9.81 5.48 -27.75
N SER A 172 -10.84 4.69 -27.44
CA SER A 172 -11.24 3.48 -28.17
C SER A 172 -12.73 3.13 -27.97
N GLY A 173 -13.63 4.11 -28.07
CA GLY A 173 -15.09 3.87 -28.00
C GLY A 173 -15.57 3.12 -26.74
N ASP A 174 -16.70 2.41 -26.83
CA ASP A 174 -17.29 1.64 -25.71
C ASP A 174 -16.73 0.21 -25.58
N SER A 175 -15.81 -0.19 -26.46
CA SER A 175 -15.18 -1.52 -26.45
C SER A 175 -13.90 -1.54 -25.62
N LEU A 176 -13.57 -2.68 -25.01
CA LEU A 176 -12.27 -2.90 -24.37
C LEU A 176 -11.19 -3.01 -25.46
N PRO A 177 -10.21 -2.08 -25.53
CA PRO A 177 -9.17 -2.14 -26.55
C PRO A 177 -8.21 -3.30 -26.29
N LYS A 178 -7.51 -3.73 -27.34
CA LYS A 178 -6.38 -4.67 -27.21
C LYS A 178 -5.23 -4.02 -26.43
N ARG A 179 -4.39 -4.84 -25.78
CA ARG A 179 -3.22 -4.35 -25.02
C ARG A 179 -2.29 -3.44 -25.84
N SER A 180 -2.09 -3.78 -27.11
CA SER A 180 -1.23 -3.03 -28.05
C SER A 180 -1.75 -1.61 -28.36
N MET A 181 -3.04 -1.36 -28.14
CA MET A 181 -3.67 -0.06 -28.35
C MET A 181 -3.71 0.78 -27.07
N TRP A 182 -3.23 0.26 -25.93
CA TRP A 182 -3.22 0.97 -24.66
C TRP A 182 -1.89 1.71 -24.45
N PRO A 183 -1.86 3.06 -24.46
CA PRO A 183 -0.63 3.83 -24.29
C PRO A 183 0.02 3.57 -22.92
N ALA A 184 1.35 3.65 -22.87
CA ALA A 184 2.09 3.46 -21.61
C ALA A 184 1.83 4.58 -20.58
N ASP A 185 1.49 5.78 -21.04
CA ASP A 185 1.15 6.94 -20.22
C ASP A 185 -0.37 7.14 -20.03
N ALA A 186 -1.18 6.18 -20.49
CA ALA A 186 -2.59 6.15 -20.18
C ALA A 186 -2.82 5.61 -18.76
N PRO A 187 -3.83 6.13 -18.02
CA PRO A 187 -4.19 5.57 -16.73
C PRO A 187 -4.56 4.09 -16.85
N ALA A 188 -4.39 3.32 -15.79
CA ALA A 188 -4.71 1.90 -15.83
C ALA A 188 -6.21 1.62 -16.03
N LEU A 189 -6.51 0.55 -16.78
CA LEU A 189 -7.84 -0.07 -16.82
C LEU A 189 -8.00 -0.98 -15.59
N LEU A 190 -8.90 -0.63 -14.68
CA LEU A 190 -9.08 -1.39 -13.45
C LEU A 190 -10.29 -2.32 -13.55
N ARG A 191 -10.13 -3.58 -13.12
CA ARG A 191 -11.26 -4.48 -12.84
C ARG A 191 -11.49 -4.54 -11.35
N ILE A 192 -12.71 -4.25 -10.94
CA ILE A 192 -13.15 -4.41 -9.56
C ILE A 192 -14.16 -5.54 -9.46
N GLN A 193 -13.98 -6.39 -8.46
CA GLN A 193 -14.97 -7.38 -8.07
C GLN A 193 -15.24 -7.22 -6.58
N MET A 194 -16.51 -7.12 -6.23
CA MET A 194 -16.92 -6.85 -4.86
C MET A 194 -17.76 -8.01 -4.38
N ALA A 195 -17.56 -8.41 -3.13
CA ALA A 195 -18.49 -9.26 -2.41
C ALA A 195 -18.85 -8.55 -1.11
N THR A 196 -20.12 -8.22 -0.95
CA THR A 196 -20.64 -7.49 0.22
C THR A 196 -21.80 -8.29 0.82
N PRO A 197 -21.52 -9.36 1.60
CA PRO A 197 -22.55 -10.12 2.27
C PRO A 197 -23.20 -9.28 3.40
N ASP A 198 -24.50 -9.49 3.63
CA ASP A 198 -25.26 -8.77 4.68
C ASP A 198 -24.92 -9.27 6.10
N SER A 199 -24.37 -10.48 6.21
CA SER A 199 -24.00 -11.12 7.48
C SER A 199 -22.49 -11.32 7.58
N THR A 200 -22.00 -11.43 8.82
CA THR A 200 -20.63 -11.89 9.15
C THR A 200 -20.43 -13.38 8.88
N THR A 201 -21.49 -14.09 8.48
CA THR A 201 -21.47 -15.49 8.07
C THR A 201 -21.99 -15.62 6.65
N VAL A 202 -21.31 -16.45 5.85
CA VAL A 202 -21.75 -16.78 4.49
C VAL A 202 -22.11 -18.27 4.46
N ASN A 203 -23.38 -18.58 4.19
CA ASN A 203 -23.89 -19.95 4.18
C ASN A 203 -23.58 -20.60 2.83
N GLY A 204 -22.36 -21.12 2.69
CA GLY A 204 -21.93 -21.88 1.51
C GLY A 204 -21.79 -21.06 0.22
N GLN A 205 -21.43 -21.76 -0.86
CA GLN A 205 -21.13 -21.16 -2.17
C GLN A 205 -22.34 -20.43 -2.79
N GLN A 206 -23.55 -20.93 -2.56
CA GLN A 206 -24.81 -20.36 -3.08
C GLN A 206 -25.04 -18.91 -2.67
N SER A 207 -24.52 -18.51 -1.50
CA SER A 207 -24.61 -17.12 -1.07
C SER A 207 -23.88 -16.18 -2.04
N PHE A 208 -22.76 -16.61 -2.61
CA PHE A 208 -22.01 -15.84 -3.61
C PHE A 208 -22.66 -15.86 -4.99
N ASP A 209 -23.58 -16.78 -5.25
CA ASP A 209 -24.35 -16.84 -6.50
C ASP A 209 -25.52 -15.83 -6.53
N SER A 210 -25.62 -14.95 -5.51
CA SER A 210 -26.63 -13.90 -5.39
C SER A 210 -26.10 -12.50 -5.80
N SER A 211 -26.95 -11.48 -5.65
CA SER A 211 -26.62 -10.07 -5.94
C SER A 211 -25.61 -9.43 -4.97
N ILE A 212 -25.08 -10.18 -4.00
CA ILE A 212 -24.01 -9.71 -3.12
C ILE A 212 -22.65 -9.60 -3.82
N VAL A 213 -22.50 -10.21 -5.00
CA VAL A 213 -21.30 -10.14 -5.82
C VAL A 213 -21.54 -9.28 -7.05
N SER A 214 -20.65 -8.34 -7.31
CA SER A 214 -20.69 -7.50 -8.51
C SER A 214 -19.30 -7.35 -9.14
N THR A 215 -19.28 -7.04 -10.44
CA THR A 215 -18.05 -6.75 -11.18
C THR A 215 -18.24 -5.49 -12.00
N ALA A 216 -17.22 -4.64 -12.07
CA ALA A 216 -17.18 -3.50 -12.97
C ALA A 216 -15.77 -3.29 -13.53
N PHE A 217 -15.72 -2.71 -14.73
CA PHE A 217 -14.50 -2.30 -15.39
C PHE A 217 -14.43 -0.78 -15.40
N LEU A 218 -13.45 -0.22 -14.71
CA LEU A 218 -13.22 1.22 -14.64
C LEU A 218 -12.28 1.60 -15.77
N ARG A 219 -12.83 2.11 -16.88
CA ARG A 219 -12.07 2.48 -18.06
C ARG A 219 -11.88 3.99 -18.12
N PRO A 220 -10.64 4.49 -18.07
CA PRO A 220 -10.34 5.87 -18.45
C PRO A 220 -10.82 6.16 -19.87
N SER A 221 -11.86 6.99 -20.02
CA SER A 221 -12.50 7.28 -21.31
C SER A 221 -12.10 8.63 -21.90
N GLY A 222 -11.42 9.47 -21.11
CA GLY A 222 -10.93 10.76 -21.58
C GLY A 222 -10.16 11.51 -20.51
N ILE A 223 -9.20 12.31 -20.96
CA ILE A 223 -8.46 13.24 -20.12
C ILE A 223 -9.06 14.63 -20.33
N ARG A 224 -9.73 15.17 -19.31
CA ARG A 224 -10.37 16.48 -19.35
C ARG A 224 -9.41 17.54 -18.80
N VAL A 225 -9.34 18.68 -19.47
CA VAL A 225 -8.80 19.93 -18.92
C VAL A 225 -10.01 20.69 -18.37
N PRO A 226 -10.04 21.10 -17.10
CA PRO A 226 -11.21 21.78 -16.58
C PRO A 226 -11.37 23.13 -17.27
N ARG A 227 -12.46 23.29 -18.03
CA ARG A 227 -13.14 24.58 -18.18
C ARG A 227 -14.24 24.57 -17.13
N ASN A 228 -14.07 25.35 -16.06
CA ASN A 228 -15.05 25.63 -15.01
C ASN A 228 -15.79 24.42 -14.37
N LEU A 229 -15.53 24.18 -13.09
CA LEU A 229 -16.13 23.17 -12.18
C LEU A 229 -17.67 23.25 -11.99
N LEU A 230 -18.39 23.96 -12.86
CA LEU A 230 -19.84 24.13 -12.85
C LEU A 230 -20.55 23.47 -14.04
N ASP A 231 -19.81 22.96 -15.03
CA ASP A 231 -20.39 22.05 -16.04
C ASP A 231 -20.51 20.64 -15.44
N GLY A 232 -21.62 20.43 -14.74
CA GLY A 232 -22.23 19.13 -14.50
C GLY A 232 -21.27 18.04 -14.05
N VAL A 233 -20.99 18.00 -12.75
CA VAL A 233 -20.51 16.80 -12.02
C VAL A 233 -21.53 15.67 -12.19
N GLY A 234 -21.59 15.09 -13.39
CA GLY A 234 -21.80 13.67 -13.54
C GLY A 234 -20.56 13.03 -12.92
N PHE A 235 -20.65 12.77 -11.62
CA PHE A 235 -19.70 11.95 -10.89
C PHE A 235 -19.34 10.75 -11.78
N ASN A 236 -18.08 10.30 -11.76
CA ASN A 236 -17.70 8.98 -12.28
C ASN A 236 -18.33 7.90 -11.37
N ALA A 237 -19.66 7.94 -11.26
CA ALA A 237 -20.51 7.11 -10.46
C ALA A 237 -20.65 5.80 -11.21
N VAL A 238 -20.19 4.75 -10.55
CA VAL A 238 -20.20 3.41 -11.07
C VAL A 238 -21.18 2.64 -10.21
N SER A 239 -22.22 2.10 -10.83
CA SER A 239 -23.11 1.14 -10.20
C SER A 239 -22.83 -0.22 -10.83
N PRO A 240 -21.93 -1.03 -10.24
CA PRO A 240 -21.62 -2.35 -10.75
C PRO A 240 -22.89 -3.19 -10.87
N GLN A 241 -23.14 -3.74 -12.04
CA GLN A 241 -24.28 -4.62 -12.21
C GLN A 241 -23.99 -5.97 -11.54
N ALA A 242 -24.95 -6.47 -10.77
CA ALA A 242 -24.97 -7.84 -10.28
C ALA A 242 -25.33 -8.79 -11.44
N ALA A 243 -24.45 -8.85 -12.45
CA ALA A 243 -24.67 -9.66 -13.63
C ALA A 243 -24.28 -11.12 -13.35
N ARG A 244 -25.26 -11.99 -13.11
CA ARG A 244 -25.10 -13.44 -13.32
C ARG A 244 -26.27 -14.00 -14.13
N ALA A 245 -25.94 -14.81 -15.13
CA ALA A 245 -26.84 -15.44 -16.08
C ALA A 245 -27.55 -16.70 -15.55
N ALA A 246 -27.72 -16.85 -14.23
CA ALA A 246 -28.51 -17.96 -13.69
C ALA A 246 -29.99 -17.52 -13.67
N SER A 247 -30.75 -17.92 -14.71
CA SER A 247 -32.20 -17.69 -14.92
C SER A 247 -32.66 -16.34 -15.48
N SER A 248 -31.76 -15.43 -15.84
CA SER A 248 -32.15 -14.18 -16.51
C SER A 248 -32.58 -14.45 -17.95
N THR A 249 -33.83 -14.12 -18.30
CA THR A 249 -34.33 -14.10 -19.69
C THR A 249 -33.75 -12.96 -20.52
N THR A 250 -32.97 -12.06 -19.90
CA THR A 250 -32.26 -10.96 -20.56
C THR A 250 -30.75 -11.15 -20.45
N ASN A 251 -30.04 -10.98 -21.57
CA ASN A 251 -28.58 -10.99 -21.60
C ASN A 251 -28.03 -9.81 -20.76
N VAL A 252 -27.58 -10.07 -19.53
CA VAL A 252 -26.92 -9.04 -18.71
C VAL A 252 -25.45 -8.99 -19.12
N THR A 253 -25.08 -7.96 -19.88
CA THR A 253 -23.70 -7.70 -20.25
C THR A 253 -23.09 -6.76 -19.22
N ALA A 254 -22.01 -7.18 -18.55
CA ALA A 254 -21.25 -6.27 -17.69
C ALA A 254 -20.63 -5.17 -18.57
N SER A 255 -21.21 -3.97 -18.52
CA SER A 255 -20.74 -2.85 -19.32
C SER A 255 -19.47 -2.24 -18.73
N VAL A 256 -18.62 -1.72 -19.61
CA VAL A 256 -17.45 -0.95 -19.23
C VAL A 256 -17.92 0.40 -18.70
N SER A 257 -17.44 0.80 -17.52
CA SER A 257 -17.76 2.10 -16.92
C SER A 257 -16.75 3.15 -17.36
N PRO A 258 -17.14 4.14 -18.18
CA PRO A 258 -16.25 5.21 -18.60
C PRO A 258 -15.93 6.14 -17.42
N ILE A 259 -14.65 6.45 -17.22
CA ILE A 259 -14.13 7.29 -16.14
C ILE A 259 -13.41 8.48 -16.77
N ALA A 260 -13.91 9.67 -16.50
CA ALA A 260 -13.25 10.91 -16.87
C ALA A 260 -12.10 11.20 -15.89
N CYS A 261 -10.89 11.44 -16.41
CA CYS A 261 -9.72 11.80 -15.59
C CYS A 261 -9.36 13.27 -15.81
N SER A 262 -8.79 13.92 -14.79
CA SER A 262 -8.41 15.33 -14.81
C SER A 262 -6.93 15.51 -15.11
N LYS A 263 -6.63 16.28 -16.17
CA LYS A 263 -5.26 16.71 -16.48
C LYS A 263 -4.71 17.68 -15.44
N GLU A 264 -5.54 18.59 -14.94
CA GLU A 264 -5.13 19.55 -13.91
C GLU A 264 -4.73 18.82 -12.63
N ALA A 265 -5.51 17.83 -12.18
CA ALA A 265 -5.18 17.04 -11.00
C ALA A 265 -3.84 16.31 -11.20
N PHE A 266 -3.62 15.72 -12.38
CA PHE A 266 -2.35 15.07 -12.72
C PHE A 266 -1.16 16.04 -12.66
N ASP A 267 -1.30 17.22 -13.29
CA ASP A 267 -0.24 18.23 -13.36
C ASP A 267 0.07 18.82 -11.96
N ASN A 268 -0.91 18.83 -11.04
CA ASN A 268 -0.78 19.24 -9.64
C ASN A 268 -0.35 18.11 -8.68
N ASN A 269 0.17 16.98 -9.19
CA ASN A 269 0.59 15.81 -8.41
C ASN A 269 -0.54 15.20 -7.54
N GLN A 270 -1.78 15.26 -8.03
CA GLN A 270 -2.94 14.61 -7.43
C GLN A 270 -3.40 13.43 -8.29
N TYR A 271 -4.30 12.60 -7.74
CA TYR A 271 -4.91 11.51 -8.50
C TYR A 271 -5.79 12.05 -9.63
N ALA A 272 -5.41 11.75 -10.86
CA ALA A 272 -6.08 12.19 -12.07
C ALA A 272 -7.45 11.52 -12.25
N CYS A 273 -7.54 10.22 -11.99
CA CYS A 273 -8.75 9.43 -12.14
C CYS A 273 -9.40 9.17 -10.78
N SER A 274 -10.72 9.31 -10.69
CA SER A 274 -11.49 9.07 -9.46
C SER A 274 -12.84 8.47 -9.82
N ALA A 275 -13.18 7.31 -9.27
CA ALA A 275 -14.47 6.64 -9.45
C ALA A 275 -15.21 6.52 -8.11
N TYR A 276 -16.51 6.74 -8.14
CA TYR A 276 -17.42 6.59 -7.00
C TYR A 276 -18.24 5.33 -7.21
N VAL A 277 -17.84 4.24 -6.59
CA VAL A 277 -18.42 2.92 -6.81
C VAL A 277 -19.49 2.65 -5.76
N THR A 278 -20.74 2.48 -6.18
CA THR A 278 -21.83 2.02 -5.32
C THR A 278 -21.64 0.54 -5.00
N LEU A 279 -21.71 0.23 -3.71
CA LEU A 279 -21.59 -1.13 -3.19
C LEU A 279 -22.90 -1.90 -3.43
N PRO A 280 -22.87 -3.20 -3.79
CA PRO A 280 -24.08 -3.98 -4.02
C PRO A 280 -24.99 -4.04 -2.79
N ARG A 281 -24.38 -4.09 -1.61
CA ARG A 281 -25.01 -3.95 -0.31
C ARG A 281 -24.20 -2.97 0.53
N LYS A 282 -24.86 -2.34 1.50
CA LYS A 282 -24.20 -1.42 2.41
C LYS A 282 -23.23 -2.20 3.30
N LEU A 283 -22.02 -1.67 3.48
CA LEU A 283 -21.11 -2.19 4.49
C LEU A 283 -21.60 -1.76 5.86
N VAL A 284 -21.62 -2.71 6.79
CA VAL A 284 -21.97 -2.48 8.20
C VAL A 284 -20.69 -2.53 9.03
N ALA A 285 -20.62 -1.72 10.09
CA ALA A 285 -19.48 -1.71 10.99
C ALA A 285 -19.21 -3.10 11.57
N GLY A 286 -17.94 -3.53 11.57
CA GLY A 286 -17.53 -4.85 12.06
C GLY A 286 -17.80 -6.02 11.12
N ASN A 287 -18.35 -5.81 9.92
CA ASN A 287 -18.48 -6.89 8.93
C ASN A 287 -17.09 -7.29 8.40
N SER A 288 -16.66 -8.51 8.70
CA SER A 288 -15.35 -9.06 8.33
C SER A 288 -15.36 -9.81 6.99
N MET A 289 -16.53 -10.03 6.39
CA MET A 289 -16.73 -10.89 5.23
C MET A 289 -16.88 -10.12 3.91
N ALA A 290 -16.84 -8.79 3.94
CA ALA A 290 -16.85 -7.98 2.74
C ALA A 290 -15.43 -7.81 2.17
N PHE A 291 -15.28 -7.98 0.85
CA PHE A 291 -14.00 -7.83 0.18
C PHE A 291 -14.15 -7.17 -1.20
N LEU A 292 -13.10 -6.45 -1.58
CA LEU A 292 -12.87 -5.88 -2.90
C LEU A 292 -11.64 -6.55 -3.49
N ARG A 293 -11.80 -7.24 -4.62
CA ARG A 293 -10.69 -7.62 -5.48
C ARG A 293 -10.48 -6.52 -6.52
N LEU A 294 -9.31 -5.92 -6.50
CA LEU A 294 -8.91 -4.87 -7.42
C LEU A 294 -7.76 -5.39 -8.29
N MET A 295 -7.89 -5.28 -9.60
CA MET A 295 -6.88 -5.74 -10.56
C MET A 295 -6.56 -4.63 -11.56
N SER A 296 -5.28 -4.45 -11.86
CA SER A 296 -4.86 -3.62 -13.00
C SER A 296 -4.78 -4.51 -14.24
N ILE A 297 -5.63 -4.28 -15.24
CA ILE A 297 -5.58 -5.03 -16.50
C ILE A 297 -4.48 -4.49 -17.39
N TYR A 298 -4.35 -3.17 -17.51
CA TYR A 298 -3.36 -2.50 -18.35
C TYR A 298 -2.58 -1.47 -17.53
N ASN A 299 -1.26 -1.43 -17.73
CA ASN A 299 -0.31 -0.59 -17.00
C ASN A 299 -0.28 -0.85 -15.48
N ASP A 300 0.78 -0.39 -14.84
CA ASP A 300 0.86 -0.36 -13.38
C ASP A 300 -0.10 0.71 -12.82
N ALA A 301 -0.61 0.50 -11.60
CA ALA A 301 -1.53 1.42 -10.96
C ALA A 301 -1.21 1.60 -9.47
N ASP A 302 -0.91 2.83 -9.07
CA ASP A 302 -0.98 3.24 -7.66
C ASP A 302 -2.39 3.73 -7.36
N VAL A 303 -3.07 3.04 -6.45
CA VAL A 303 -4.49 3.23 -6.15
C VAL A 303 -4.68 3.64 -4.70
N ARG A 304 -5.53 4.63 -4.49
CA ARG A 304 -6.05 5.04 -3.19
C ARG A 304 -7.53 4.71 -3.10
N LEU A 305 -7.90 4.01 -2.05
CA LEU A 305 -9.27 3.79 -1.64
C LEU A 305 -9.60 4.74 -0.50
N SER A 306 -10.77 5.35 -0.55
CA SER A 306 -11.30 6.16 0.55
C SER A 306 -12.82 6.07 0.58
N PHE A 307 -13.40 6.54 1.68
CA PHE A 307 -14.83 6.78 1.78
C PHE A 307 -15.04 8.29 1.87
N ASP A 308 -15.76 8.86 0.92
CA ASP A 308 -16.22 10.24 1.04
C ASP A 308 -17.52 10.19 1.86
N ASN A 309 -17.60 10.91 2.97
CA ASN A 309 -18.87 11.18 3.63
C ASN A 309 -19.00 12.67 3.89
N ILE A 310 -20.05 13.26 3.34
CA ILE A 310 -20.46 14.65 3.53
C ILE A 310 -21.21 14.66 4.87
N GLY A 311 -20.54 15.02 5.98
CA GLY A 311 -21.15 15.14 7.31
C GLY A 311 -20.39 14.49 8.47
N ASP A 312 -20.90 14.67 9.70
CA ASP A 312 -20.23 14.84 11.02
C ASP A 312 -19.44 13.64 11.61
N GLY A 313 -18.87 12.80 10.76
CA GLY A 313 -17.80 11.90 11.17
C GLY A 313 -17.40 10.94 10.07
N THR A 314 -16.30 11.28 9.40
CA THR A 314 -15.65 10.55 8.30
C THR A 314 -15.63 9.04 8.51
N VAL A 315 -16.10 8.29 7.53
CA VAL A 315 -16.01 6.83 7.48
C VAL A 315 -14.53 6.45 7.28
N LYS A 316 -14.05 5.50 8.07
CA LYS A 316 -12.66 5.03 8.05
C LYS A 316 -12.63 3.53 7.84
N PHE A 317 -11.58 3.06 7.18
CA PHE A 317 -11.21 1.66 7.20
C PHE A 317 -10.81 1.24 8.61
N ASP A 318 -11.23 0.07 9.05
CA ASP A 318 -10.89 -0.47 10.37
C ASP A 318 -10.07 -1.77 10.23
N GLY A 319 -8.80 -1.70 10.60
CA GLY A 319 -7.90 -2.87 10.57
C GLY A 319 -7.48 -3.33 9.17
N VAL A 320 -7.80 -2.59 8.11
CA VAL A 320 -7.43 -2.91 6.72
C VAL A 320 -5.97 -2.59 6.43
N GLN A 321 -5.56 -1.36 6.73
CA GLN A 321 -4.18 -0.90 6.61
C GLN A 321 -3.82 0.02 7.78
N PRO A 322 -3.69 -0.51 9.02
CA PRO A 322 -3.31 0.29 10.18
C PRO A 322 -2.03 1.10 9.98
N LYS A 323 -1.96 2.26 10.61
CA LYS A 323 -0.75 3.09 10.65
C LYS A 323 -0.06 2.86 11.99
N VAL A 324 1.21 2.49 11.93
CA VAL A 324 2.06 2.31 13.10
C VAL A 324 3.07 3.44 13.16
N ASP A 325 3.29 3.96 14.35
CA ASP A 325 4.29 4.96 14.65
C ASP A 325 5.17 4.47 15.79
N SER A 326 6.46 4.27 15.50
CA SER A 326 7.42 3.75 16.47
C SER A 326 8.59 4.69 16.64
N THR A 327 9.02 4.87 17.89
CA THR A 327 10.22 5.63 18.26
C THR A 327 11.28 4.67 18.80
N GLY A 328 12.39 4.57 18.09
CA GLY A 328 13.59 3.83 18.46
C GLY A 328 14.63 4.74 19.11
N ARG A 329 15.46 4.13 19.96
CA ARG A 329 16.53 4.75 20.75
C ARG A 329 17.79 3.90 20.64
N ALA A 330 18.91 4.55 20.37
CA ALA A 330 20.25 3.97 20.46
C ALA A 330 21.16 4.96 21.21
N GLY A 331 21.59 4.59 22.42
CA GLY A 331 22.27 5.54 23.32
C GLY A 331 21.37 6.73 23.62
N ASP A 332 21.82 7.93 23.23
CA ASP A 332 21.07 9.20 23.38
C ASP A 332 20.40 9.69 22.08
N ILE A 333 20.52 8.93 20.98
CA ILE A 333 19.89 9.27 19.69
C ILE A 333 18.54 8.58 19.56
N TYR A 334 17.55 9.32 19.06
CA TYR A 334 16.20 8.84 18.81
C TYR A 334 15.84 8.96 17.31
N ARG A 335 15.10 7.97 16.80
CA ARG A 335 14.53 7.99 15.45
C ARG A 335 13.07 7.55 15.51
N ARG A 336 12.21 8.27 14.79
CA ARG A 336 10.78 7.96 14.65
C ARG A 336 10.51 7.42 13.25
N VAL A 337 9.79 6.33 13.16
CA VAL A 337 9.37 5.68 11.91
C VAL A 337 7.86 5.55 11.92
N SER A 338 7.22 6.05 10.87
CA SER A 338 5.79 5.82 10.65
C SER A 338 5.60 4.96 9.41
N SER A 339 4.92 3.83 9.57
CA SER A 339 4.67 2.88 8.49
C SER A 339 3.21 2.45 8.49
N ARG A 340 2.67 2.25 7.28
CA ARG A 340 1.43 1.51 7.10
C ARG A 340 1.76 0.03 7.12
N VAL A 341 0.92 -0.76 7.77
CA VAL A 341 1.08 -2.22 7.83
C VAL A 341 -0.19 -2.87 7.31
N SER A 342 -0.03 -3.95 6.57
CA SER A 342 -1.14 -4.80 6.14
C SER A 342 -1.11 -6.05 7.01
N PRO A 343 -2.09 -6.24 7.92
CA PRO A 343 -2.08 -7.36 8.86
C PRO A 343 -2.52 -8.69 8.24
N SER A 344 -2.97 -8.68 6.98
CA SER A 344 -3.29 -9.92 6.26
C SER A 344 -2.02 -10.70 5.98
N ASN A 345 -2.01 -11.99 6.33
CA ASN A 345 -1.13 -12.95 5.67
C ASN A 345 -1.42 -12.83 4.18
N GLU A 346 -0.47 -12.36 3.38
CA GLU A 346 -0.60 -12.24 1.94
C GLU A 346 -0.72 -13.65 1.35
N ILE A 347 -1.95 -14.17 1.33
CA ILE A 347 -2.28 -15.30 0.48
C ILE A 347 -2.25 -14.74 -0.93
N ASN A 348 -1.27 -15.18 -1.72
CA ASN A 348 -1.27 -14.90 -3.14
C ASN A 348 -2.49 -15.59 -3.75
N TYR A 349 -3.49 -14.80 -4.10
CA TYR A 349 -4.67 -15.30 -4.80
C TYR A 349 -4.27 -15.60 -6.24
N PRO A 350 -4.62 -16.78 -6.78
CA PRO A 350 -4.34 -17.06 -8.18
C PRO A 350 -5.06 -16.04 -9.06
N GLU A 351 -4.35 -15.47 -10.03
CA GLU A 351 -4.94 -14.47 -10.92
C GLU A 351 -6.03 -15.05 -11.80
N TYR A 352 -5.79 -16.28 -12.26
CA TYR A 352 -6.62 -17.03 -13.17
C TYR A 352 -6.84 -18.44 -12.62
N ALA A 353 -8.06 -18.95 -12.72
CA ALA A 353 -8.34 -20.37 -12.50
C ALA A 353 -7.93 -21.22 -13.72
N VAL A 354 -8.00 -20.61 -14.90
CA VAL A 354 -7.54 -21.14 -16.18
C VAL A 354 -6.93 -19.97 -16.95
N ASP A 355 -5.68 -20.10 -17.34
CA ASP A 355 -4.98 -19.15 -18.21
C ASP A 355 -4.78 -19.83 -19.57
N VAL A 356 -5.18 -19.15 -20.63
CA VAL A 356 -5.03 -19.61 -22.01
C VAL A 356 -4.35 -18.52 -22.80
N THR A 357 -3.14 -18.81 -23.26
CA THR A 357 -2.38 -17.96 -24.19
C THR A 357 -2.94 -17.97 -25.62
N GLY A 358 -4.07 -18.64 -25.85
CA GLY A 358 -4.73 -18.77 -27.15
C GLY A 358 -6.26 -18.82 -27.03
N SER A 359 -6.93 -19.53 -27.93
CA SER A 359 -8.40 -19.61 -27.93
C SER A 359 -8.92 -20.69 -26.98
N LEU A 360 -9.68 -20.30 -25.94
CA LEU A 360 -10.47 -21.23 -25.13
C LEU A 360 -11.88 -21.33 -25.71
N CYS A 361 -12.16 -22.41 -26.43
CA CYS A 361 -13.52 -22.75 -26.80
C CYS A 361 -14.19 -23.50 -25.65
N LYS A 362 -15.18 -22.87 -25.03
CA LYS A 362 -15.91 -23.40 -23.89
C LYS A 362 -17.35 -23.68 -24.32
N ASP A 363 -17.68 -24.95 -24.54
CA ASP A 363 -19.03 -25.42 -24.86
C ASP A 363 -19.64 -26.10 -23.62
N PHE A 364 -20.74 -25.55 -23.09
CA PHE A 364 -21.40 -26.06 -21.90
C PHE A 364 -22.87 -26.33 -22.22
N SER A 365 -23.25 -27.60 -22.16
CA SER A 365 -24.64 -28.03 -22.24
C SER A 365 -25.07 -28.65 -20.91
N VAL A 366 -26.17 -28.16 -20.32
CA VAL A 366 -26.84 -28.81 -19.21
C VAL A 366 -28.10 -29.45 -19.76
N THR A 367 -28.14 -30.78 -19.81
CA THR A 367 -29.25 -31.54 -20.39
C THR A 367 -29.53 -32.80 -19.56
N ASN A 368 -30.80 -33.16 -19.48
CA ASN A 368 -31.35 -34.37 -18.87
C ASN A 368 -31.44 -35.56 -19.86
N GLN A 369 -30.97 -35.37 -21.09
CA GLN A 369 -30.79 -36.40 -22.14
C GLN A 369 -29.34 -36.37 -22.64
N GLY A 370 -28.82 -37.50 -23.14
CA GLY A 370 -27.46 -37.60 -23.67
C GLY A 370 -27.17 -36.50 -24.71
N VAL A 371 -26.04 -35.80 -24.56
CA VAL A 371 -25.68 -34.67 -25.42
C VAL A 371 -25.56 -35.15 -26.87
N PRO A 372 -26.34 -34.62 -27.84
CA PRO A 372 -26.15 -34.91 -29.24
C PRO A 372 -24.83 -34.28 -29.68
N SER A 373 -23.92 -35.09 -30.22
CA SER A 373 -22.60 -34.67 -30.66
C SER A 373 -22.71 -33.68 -31.83
N ALA A 374 -22.72 -32.38 -31.53
CA ALA A 374 -22.48 -31.32 -32.49
C ALA A 374 -21.69 -30.19 -31.81
N LEU A 375 -20.47 -30.51 -31.36
CA LEU A 375 -19.49 -29.50 -30.96
C LEU A 375 -18.89 -28.87 -32.21
N THR A 376 -19.00 -27.55 -32.36
CA THR A 376 -18.23 -26.80 -33.36
C THR A 376 -17.37 -25.73 -32.69
N CYS A 377 -16.34 -26.18 -31.98
CA CYS A 377 -15.18 -25.34 -31.74
C CYS A 377 -14.37 -25.25 -33.05
N LYS A 378 -14.66 -24.24 -33.88
CA LYS A 378 -13.81 -23.92 -35.02
C LYS A 378 -12.61 -23.12 -34.51
N VAL A 379 -11.43 -23.73 -34.55
CA VAL A 379 -10.16 -23.02 -34.40
C VAL A 379 -10.00 -22.16 -35.65
N VAL A 380 -10.00 -20.83 -35.52
CA VAL A 380 -9.55 -19.96 -36.62
C VAL A 380 -8.02 -20.09 -36.64
N PRO A 381 -7.39 -20.54 -37.74
CA PRO A 381 -5.94 -20.58 -37.82
C PRO A 381 -5.40 -19.15 -37.70
N GLU A 382 -4.38 -18.98 -36.88
CA GLU A 382 -3.62 -17.75 -36.73
C GLU A 382 -2.89 -17.49 -38.07
N GLU A 383 -3.28 -16.45 -38.81
CA GLU A 383 -2.46 -15.96 -39.93
C GLU A 383 -1.17 -15.36 -39.35
N GLN A 384 -0.04 -15.87 -39.86
CA GLN A 384 1.33 -15.50 -39.49
C GLN A 384 1.66 -14.03 -39.73
#